data_AF-A0A7R9K508-F1
#
_entry.id   AF-A0A7R9K508-F1
#
_cell.length_a   1.000
_cell.length_b   1.000
_cell.length_c   1.000
_cell.angle_alpha   90.00
_cell.angle_beta   90.00
_cell.angle_gamma   90.00
#
_symmetry.space_group_name_H-M   'P 1'
#
loop_
_entity.id
_entity.type
_entity.pdbx_description
1 polymer ?
#
loop_
_entity_poly.entity_id
_entity_poly.type
_entity_poly.pdbx_seq_one_letter_code
_entity_poly.pdbx_strand_id
1 'polypeptide(L)'
;MSRKKYRNVWIFHETLRKWRGICLDRQAYLLLIKTRYGDEAEILVEEILRHGQDTASGVILQAFSRLNNTPKVGKADLGSLRDKFSLLVTKQFIMRCPSPNDEEGTVPVLTVKERELYLPPDLNLKDLLAMEQGQGGSTGDEGVYWRINLDRFHQEFRDQIMVSAMERRIDADAGELMRLLLQQMYLRTEPWAAISNPVPYTELKEVIRKQSSHPQLGVYLDQYLKVMGR
;
A
#
# COMPACT_ATOMS: atom_id res chain seq x y z
N MET A 1 13.17 41.26 -5.33
CA MET A 1 13.63 40.06 -6.08
C MET A 1 14.12 38.89 -5.19
N SER A 2 13.82 38.82 -3.88
CA SER A 2 14.49 37.87 -2.95
C SER A 2 13.59 36.86 -2.20
N ARG A 3 12.30 36.70 -2.55
CA ARG A 3 11.38 35.78 -1.84
C ARG A 3 11.24 34.38 -2.46
N LYS A 4 11.63 34.17 -3.71
CA LYS A 4 11.54 32.85 -4.38
C LYS A 4 12.66 31.88 -3.95
N LYS A 5 13.83 32.38 -3.53
CA LYS A 5 15.01 31.56 -3.21
C LYS A 5 14.83 30.76 -1.90
N TYR A 6 14.18 31.35 -0.89
CA TYR A 6 13.97 30.70 0.40
C TYR A 6 12.88 29.63 0.37
N ARG A 7 11.81 29.83 -0.42
CA ARG A 7 10.71 28.86 -0.52
C ARG A 7 11.18 27.50 -1.08
N ASN A 8 12.13 27.52 -2.02
CA ASN A 8 12.71 26.30 -2.58
C ASN A 8 13.66 25.60 -1.60
N VAL A 9 14.40 26.33 -0.76
CA VAL A 9 15.30 25.74 0.26
C VAL A 9 14.50 25.04 1.36
N TRP A 10 13.37 25.62 1.79
CA TRP A 10 12.48 24.98 2.77
C TRP A 10 11.81 23.72 2.21
N ILE A 11 11.28 23.76 0.99
CA ILE A 11 10.71 22.58 0.32
C ILE A 11 11.78 21.48 0.14
N PHE A 12 13.01 21.86 -0.21
CA PHE A 12 14.13 20.92 -0.39
C PHE A 12 14.59 20.28 0.93
N HIS A 13 14.56 21.03 2.04
CA HIS A 13 14.93 20.49 3.34
C HIS A 13 13.84 19.57 3.93
N GLU A 14 12.57 19.89 3.68
CA GLU A 14 11.41 19.06 4.05
C GLU A 14 11.38 17.75 3.25
N THR A 15 11.62 17.82 1.93
CA THR A 15 11.75 16.61 1.11
C THR A 15 12.95 15.79 1.55
N LEU A 16 14.13 16.38 1.79
CA LEU A 16 15.31 15.63 2.28
C LEU A 16 15.08 14.93 3.63
N ARG A 17 14.33 15.54 4.55
CA ARG A 17 13.93 14.90 5.81
C ARG A 17 13.00 13.71 5.57
N LYS A 18 12.04 13.88 4.66
CA LYS A 18 11.13 12.81 4.23
C LYS A 18 11.89 11.66 3.56
N TRP A 19 12.86 11.97 2.68
CA TRP A 19 13.74 11.00 2.02
C TRP A 19 14.65 10.26 3.01
N ARG A 20 15.16 10.92 4.06
CA ARG A 20 15.94 10.24 5.12
C ARG A 20 15.09 9.25 5.93
N GLY A 21 13.85 9.60 6.26
CA GLY A 21 12.91 8.66 6.90
C GLY A 21 12.59 7.47 6.00
N ILE A 22 12.26 7.73 4.73
CA ILE A 22 11.98 6.69 3.73
C ILE A 22 13.16 5.71 3.54
N CYS A 23 14.40 6.20 3.58
CA CYS A 23 15.58 5.33 3.46
C CYS A 23 15.78 4.38 4.65
N LEU A 24 15.47 4.82 5.88
CA LEU A 24 15.56 4.00 7.09
C LEU A 24 14.42 2.98 7.15
N ASP A 25 13.21 3.39 6.77
CA ASP A 25 12.01 2.53 6.82
C ASP A 25 11.92 1.56 5.63
N ARG A 26 12.77 1.74 4.59
CA ARG A 26 12.80 0.92 3.39
C ARG A 26 12.86 -0.58 3.71
N GLN A 27 13.70 -0.97 4.65
CA GLN A 27 13.88 -2.39 5.01
C GLN A 27 12.62 -2.96 5.69
N ALA A 28 11.94 -2.14 6.50
CA ALA A 28 10.71 -2.54 7.16
C ALA A 28 9.56 -2.70 6.15
N TYR A 29 9.45 -1.81 5.16
CA TYR A 29 8.44 -1.91 4.10
C TYR A 29 8.61 -3.19 3.26
N LEU A 30 9.85 -3.52 2.88
CA LEU A 30 10.15 -4.73 2.12
C LEU A 30 9.83 -5.99 2.93
N LEU A 31 10.23 -6.03 4.20
CA LEU A 31 9.94 -7.15 5.09
C LEU A 31 8.42 -7.35 5.25
N LEU A 32 7.67 -6.26 5.42
CA LEU A 32 6.21 -6.32 5.55
C LEU A 32 5.55 -6.97 4.32
N ILE A 33 5.95 -6.55 3.12
CA ILE A 33 5.39 -7.06 1.87
C ILE A 33 5.81 -8.51 1.65
N LYS A 34 7.07 -8.85 1.93
CA LYS A 34 7.58 -10.22 1.87
C LYS A 34 6.75 -11.16 2.76
N THR A 35 6.51 -10.77 4.01
CA THR A 35 5.76 -11.60 4.97
C THR A 35 4.29 -11.78 4.56
N ARG A 36 3.66 -10.80 3.90
CA ARG A 36 2.21 -10.81 3.61
C ARG A 36 1.87 -11.31 2.20
N TYR A 37 2.70 -11.00 1.20
CA TYR A 37 2.42 -11.25 -0.22
C TYR A 37 3.51 -12.07 -0.94
N GLY A 38 4.60 -12.41 -0.23
CA GLY A 38 5.68 -13.25 -0.74
C GLY A 38 6.76 -12.49 -1.52
N ASP A 39 7.73 -13.25 -2.04
CA ASP A 39 8.96 -12.71 -2.64
C ASP A 39 8.70 -11.94 -3.96
N GLU A 40 7.73 -12.36 -4.78
CA GLU A 40 7.40 -11.65 -6.03
C GLU A 40 6.89 -10.22 -5.77
N ALA A 41 6.06 -10.05 -4.73
CA ALA A 41 5.54 -8.74 -4.35
C ALA A 41 6.62 -7.85 -3.74
N GLU A 42 7.57 -8.44 -3.00
CA GLU A 42 8.74 -7.73 -2.47
C GLU A 42 9.56 -7.11 -3.61
N ILE A 43 9.83 -7.87 -4.68
CA ILE A 43 10.63 -7.40 -5.82
C ILE A 43 9.90 -6.28 -6.58
N LEU A 44 8.58 -6.39 -6.78
CA LEU A 44 7.77 -5.33 -7.38
C LEU A 44 7.88 -4.02 -6.60
N VAL A 45 7.73 -4.09 -5.27
CA VAL A 45 7.82 -2.91 -4.40
C VAL A 45 9.25 -2.37 -4.34
N GLU A 46 10.27 -3.24 -4.33
CA GLU A 46 11.67 -2.83 -4.36
C GLU A 46 12.00 -2.02 -5.61
N GLU A 47 11.48 -2.42 -6.77
CA GLU A 47 11.76 -1.73 -8.03
C GLU A 47 11.12 -0.34 -8.07
N ILE A 48 9.89 -0.21 -7.55
CA ILE A 48 9.24 1.09 -7.41
C ILE A 48 9.96 1.96 -6.38
N LEU A 49 10.47 1.40 -5.27
CA LEU A 49 11.26 2.16 -4.29
C LEU A 49 12.59 2.66 -4.87
N ARG A 50 13.21 1.89 -5.76
CA ARG A 50 14.49 2.25 -6.39
C ARG A 50 14.32 3.39 -7.39
N HIS A 51 13.32 3.30 -8.27
CA HIS A 51 13.05 4.31 -9.29
C HIS A 51 12.25 5.50 -8.76
N GLY A 52 11.53 5.33 -7.65
CA GLY A 52 10.65 6.32 -7.03
C GLY A 52 9.29 6.42 -7.74
N GLN A 53 9.29 6.45 -9.07
CA GLN A 53 8.11 6.42 -9.92
C GLN A 53 8.41 5.65 -11.21
N ASP A 54 7.48 4.82 -11.65
CA ASP A 54 7.64 4.06 -12.90
C ASP A 54 6.27 3.66 -13.49
N THR A 55 6.24 3.26 -14.76
CA THR A 55 5.02 2.73 -15.42
C THR A 55 4.76 1.29 -14.97
N ALA A 56 3.50 0.85 -14.95
CA ALA A 56 3.19 -0.51 -14.49
C ALA A 56 3.85 -1.57 -15.38
N SER A 57 3.83 -1.36 -16.69
CA SER A 57 4.57 -2.15 -17.67
C SER A 57 6.07 -2.24 -17.38
N GLY A 58 6.73 -1.10 -17.09
CA GLY A 58 8.16 -1.03 -16.78
C GLY A 58 8.52 -1.82 -15.53
N VAL A 59 7.75 -1.62 -14.45
CA VAL A 59 7.94 -2.32 -13.17
C VAL A 59 7.83 -3.83 -13.34
N ILE A 60 6.83 -4.31 -14.07
CA ILE A 60 6.62 -5.75 -14.27
C ILE A 60 7.77 -6.37 -15.09
N LEU A 61 8.21 -5.72 -16.17
CA LEU A 61 9.30 -6.22 -17.01
C LEU A 61 10.64 -6.23 -16.27
N GLN A 62 10.92 -5.20 -15.47
CA GLN A 62 12.12 -5.14 -14.64
C GLN A 62 12.08 -6.18 -13.52
N ALA A 63 10.93 -6.32 -12.84
CA ALA A 63 10.75 -7.34 -11.82
C ALA A 63 10.90 -8.76 -12.39
N PHE A 64 10.34 -9.02 -13.58
CA PHE A 64 10.49 -10.28 -14.29
C PHE A 64 11.96 -10.56 -14.65
N SER A 65 12.67 -9.57 -15.17
CA SER A 65 14.10 -9.67 -15.49
C SER A 65 14.94 -9.97 -14.24
N ARG A 66 14.61 -9.36 -13.09
CA ARG A 66 15.31 -9.61 -11.82
C ARG A 66 14.97 -10.96 -11.21
N LEU A 67 13.73 -11.43 -11.36
CA LEU A 67 13.30 -12.76 -10.92
C LEU A 67 14.02 -13.86 -11.71
N ASN A 68 14.14 -13.72 -13.02
CA ASN A 68 14.91 -14.67 -13.85
C ASN A 68 16.40 -14.73 -13.50
N ASN A 69 16.97 -13.60 -13.07
CA ASN A 69 18.36 -13.52 -12.64
C ASN A 69 18.58 -13.97 -11.18
N THR A 70 17.50 -14.09 -10.38
CA THR A 70 17.59 -14.45 -8.97
C THR A 70 17.23 -15.93 -8.79
N PRO A 71 18.20 -16.85 -8.62
CA PRO A 71 17.97 -18.29 -8.60
C PRO A 71 17.18 -18.81 -7.37
N LYS A 72 16.79 -17.92 -6.46
CA LYS A 72 16.09 -18.26 -5.20
C LYS A 72 14.56 -18.26 -5.33
N VAL A 73 14.01 -17.58 -6.32
CA VAL A 73 12.57 -17.56 -6.59
C VAL A 73 12.37 -18.38 -7.85
N GLY A 74 11.52 -19.41 -7.81
CA GLY A 74 11.19 -20.19 -9.01
C GLY A 74 10.74 -19.27 -10.14
N LYS A 75 10.92 -19.69 -11.40
CA LYS A 75 10.52 -18.91 -12.59
C LYS A 75 9.11 -18.34 -12.38
N ALA A 76 9.03 -17.03 -12.18
CA ALA A 76 7.76 -16.36 -11.96
C ALA A 76 7.04 -16.22 -13.29
N ASP A 77 5.72 -16.41 -13.29
CA ASP A 77 4.90 -16.21 -14.47
C ASP A 77 4.55 -14.73 -14.61
N LEU A 78 4.65 -14.18 -15.82
CA LEU A 78 4.33 -12.77 -16.06
C LEU A 78 2.84 -12.48 -15.73
N GLY A 79 1.97 -13.50 -15.86
CA GLY A 79 0.60 -13.46 -15.37
C GLY A 79 0.50 -13.26 -13.85
N SER A 80 1.26 -14.01 -13.05
CA SER A 80 1.19 -13.91 -11.59
C SER A 80 1.71 -12.56 -11.06
N LEU A 81 2.72 -11.98 -11.72
CA LEU A 81 3.20 -10.63 -11.39
C LEU A 81 2.13 -9.57 -11.65
N ARG A 82 1.43 -9.64 -12.78
CA ARG A 82 0.33 -8.71 -13.10
C ARG A 82 -0.78 -8.78 -12.05
N ASP A 83 -1.17 -10.00 -11.68
CA ASP A 83 -2.23 -10.22 -10.69
C ASP A 83 -1.82 -9.70 -9.31
N LYS A 84 -0.57 -9.94 -8.90
CA LYS A 84 0.00 -9.39 -7.66
C LYS A 84 0.09 -7.87 -7.69
N PHE A 85 0.49 -7.28 -8.82
CA PHE A 85 0.49 -5.82 -8.97
C PHE A 85 -0.92 -5.25 -8.80
N SER A 86 -1.91 -5.85 -9.48
CA SER A 86 -3.32 -5.46 -9.37
C SER A 86 -3.87 -5.62 -7.95
N LEU A 87 -3.44 -6.67 -7.24
CA LEU A 87 -3.76 -6.87 -5.84
C LEU A 87 -3.15 -5.77 -4.95
N LEU A 88 -1.88 -5.42 -5.15
CA LEU A 88 -1.21 -4.36 -4.38
C LEU A 88 -1.85 -2.98 -4.58
N VAL A 89 -2.31 -2.69 -5.80
CA VAL A 89 -3.09 -1.49 -6.13
C VAL A 89 -4.44 -1.51 -5.41
N THR A 90 -5.16 -2.62 -5.46
CA THR A 90 -6.46 -2.80 -4.78
C THR A 90 -6.32 -2.65 -3.26
N LYS A 91 -5.20 -3.09 -2.70
CA LYS A 91 -4.87 -2.97 -1.26
C LYS A 91 -4.27 -1.61 -0.88
N GLN A 92 -4.22 -0.67 -1.83
CA GLN A 92 -3.76 0.71 -1.67
C GLN A 92 -2.29 0.86 -1.24
N PHE A 93 -1.44 -0.17 -1.44
CA PHE A 93 0.01 -0.07 -1.20
C PHE A 93 0.72 0.68 -2.32
N ILE A 94 0.17 0.62 -3.53
CA ILE A 94 0.62 1.35 -4.71
C ILE A 94 -0.48 2.34 -5.09
N MET A 95 -0.10 3.57 -5.43
CA MET A 95 -1.01 4.62 -5.90
C MET A 95 -0.48 5.26 -7.17
N ARG A 96 -1.38 5.78 -8.02
CA ARG A 96 -0.96 6.58 -9.16
C ARG A 96 -0.30 7.88 -8.73
N CYS A 97 0.67 8.32 -9.52
CA CYS A 97 1.26 9.64 -9.38
C CYS A 97 0.25 10.72 -9.81
N PRO A 98 0.31 11.92 -9.21
CA PRO A 98 -0.45 13.06 -9.69
C PRO A 98 -0.08 13.36 -11.14
N SER A 99 -1.06 13.44 -12.04
CA SER A 99 -0.83 13.78 -13.45
C SER A 99 -0.84 15.31 -13.63
N PRO A 100 -0.03 15.84 -14.55
CA PRO A 100 -0.10 17.25 -14.92
C PRO A 100 -1.47 17.59 -15.51
N ASN A 101 -2.06 18.68 -15.06
CA ASN A 101 -3.26 19.22 -15.67
C ASN A 101 -2.89 19.83 -17.03
N ASP A 102 -3.73 19.65 -18.05
CA ASP A 102 -3.49 20.11 -19.44
C ASP A 102 -3.56 21.65 -19.59
N GLU A 103 -3.57 22.40 -18.49
CA GLU A 103 -3.55 23.86 -18.53
C GLU A 103 -2.16 24.36 -18.93
N GLU A 104 -2.09 25.07 -20.06
CA GLU A 104 -0.89 25.70 -20.61
C GLU A 104 -0.33 26.79 -19.67
N GLY A 105 0.34 26.36 -18.62
CA GLY A 105 1.15 27.18 -17.74
C GLY A 105 2.63 26.82 -17.87
N THR A 106 3.54 27.78 -17.64
CA THR A 106 5.00 27.56 -17.61
C THR A 106 5.44 26.51 -16.56
N VAL A 107 4.54 26.15 -15.63
CA VAL A 107 4.73 25.07 -14.65
C VAL A 107 3.45 24.22 -14.62
N PRO A 108 3.51 22.92 -14.95
CA PRO A 108 2.36 22.04 -14.87
C PRO A 108 1.87 21.92 -13.43
N VAL A 109 0.59 22.26 -13.20
CA VAL A 109 -0.04 22.00 -11.90
C VAL A 109 -0.44 20.53 -11.88
N LEU A 110 0.16 19.77 -10.97
CA LEU A 110 -0.16 18.35 -10.82
C LEU A 110 -1.49 18.21 -10.06
N THR A 111 -2.51 17.66 -10.72
CA THR A 111 -3.82 17.39 -10.12
C THR A 111 -3.90 15.93 -9.68
N VAL A 112 -4.37 15.72 -8.45
CA VAL A 112 -4.62 14.38 -7.90
C VAL A 112 -6.06 14.00 -8.21
N LYS A 113 -6.28 13.10 -9.17
CA LYS A 113 -7.61 12.53 -9.41
C LYS A 113 -7.85 11.39 -8.42
N GLU A 114 -8.44 11.69 -7.26
CA GLU A 114 -8.66 10.73 -6.16
C GLU A 114 -9.37 9.44 -6.59
N ARG A 115 -10.29 9.53 -7.57
CA ARG A 115 -11.05 8.39 -8.10
C ARG A 115 -10.20 7.41 -8.93
N GLU A 116 -9.08 7.87 -9.48
CA GLU A 116 -8.22 7.06 -10.36
C GLU A 116 -6.99 6.50 -9.62
N LEU A 117 -6.73 6.95 -8.39
CA LEU A 117 -5.52 6.62 -7.62
C LEU A 117 -5.31 5.13 -7.40
N TYR A 118 -6.41 4.37 -7.26
CA TYR A 118 -6.41 2.96 -6.89
C TYR A 118 -7.09 2.06 -7.95
N LEU A 119 -7.32 2.58 -9.16
CA LEU A 119 -7.88 1.77 -10.25
C LEU A 119 -6.79 0.87 -10.85
N PRO A 120 -6.97 -0.47 -10.87
CA PRO A 120 -5.97 -1.38 -11.39
C PRO A 120 -5.59 -1.00 -12.83
N PRO A 121 -4.31 -1.14 -13.21
CA PRO A 121 -3.90 -0.88 -14.59
C PRO A 121 -4.51 -1.93 -15.53
N ASP A 122 -5.07 -1.50 -16.65
CA ASP A 122 -5.58 -2.41 -17.67
C ASP A 122 -4.43 -2.86 -18.57
N LEU A 123 -3.63 -3.80 -18.05
CA LEU A 123 -2.45 -4.33 -18.74
C LEU A 123 -2.79 -5.58 -19.53
N ASN A 124 -2.71 -5.55 -20.85
CA ASN A 124 -2.81 -6.77 -21.63
C ASN A 124 -1.50 -7.57 -21.57
N LEU A 125 -1.59 -8.85 -21.17
CA LEU A 125 -0.44 -9.78 -21.10
C LEU A 125 0.28 -9.92 -22.45
N LYS A 126 -0.44 -9.76 -23.56
CA LYS A 126 0.11 -9.83 -24.92
C LYS A 126 1.06 -8.66 -25.22
N ASP A 127 0.74 -7.46 -24.72
CA ASP A 127 1.51 -6.25 -24.98
C ASP A 127 2.80 -6.24 -24.15
N LEU A 128 2.74 -6.80 -22.93
CA LEU A 128 3.92 -7.01 -22.08
C LEU A 128 4.90 -8.03 -22.69
N LEU A 129 4.40 -9.13 -23.26
CA LEU A 129 5.24 -10.12 -23.94
C LEU A 129 5.86 -9.58 -25.23
N ALA A 130 5.13 -8.75 -25.98
CA ALA A 130 5.65 -8.09 -27.18
C ALA A 130 6.80 -7.12 -26.85
N MET A 131 6.67 -6.39 -25.73
CA MET A 131 7.71 -5.50 -25.21
C MET A 131 8.97 -6.25 -24.75
N GLU A 132 8.82 -7.40 -24.10
CA GLU A 132 9.98 -8.24 -23.74
C GLU A 132 10.76 -8.68 -25.00
N GLN A 133 10.06 -8.95 -26.09
CA GLN A 133 10.65 -9.37 -27.38
C GLN A 133 11.17 -8.21 -28.23
N GLY A 134 11.16 -6.97 -27.72
CA GLY A 134 11.69 -5.79 -28.42
C GLY A 134 10.82 -5.30 -29.57
N GLN A 135 9.58 -5.80 -29.71
CA GLN A 135 8.58 -5.22 -30.59
C GLN A 135 7.84 -4.13 -29.80
N GLY A 136 8.06 -2.86 -30.16
CA GLY A 136 7.45 -1.71 -29.52
C GLY A 136 5.92 -1.75 -29.62
N GLY A 137 5.28 -2.35 -28.61
CA GLY A 137 3.85 -2.24 -28.37
C GLY A 137 3.57 -1.05 -27.46
N SER A 138 2.60 -0.22 -27.84
CA SER A 138 2.04 0.79 -26.93
C SER A 138 1.31 0.04 -25.82
N THR A 139 1.89 -0.02 -24.62
CA THR A 139 1.27 -0.73 -23.48
C THR A 139 0.07 -0.01 -22.89
N GLY A 140 -0.38 1.10 -23.49
CA GLY A 140 -1.52 1.89 -23.02
C GLY A 140 -1.27 2.63 -21.69
N ASP A 141 -0.10 2.42 -21.09
CA ASP A 141 0.34 3.02 -19.82
C ASP A 141 1.13 4.33 -19.99
N GLU A 142 1.24 4.86 -21.22
CA GLU A 142 1.99 6.08 -21.48
C GLU A 142 1.40 7.27 -20.70
N GLY A 143 2.20 7.80 -19.76
CA GLY A 143 1.80 8.91 -18.88
C GLY A 143 1.17 8.49 -17.55
N VAL A 144 0.97 7.19 -17.30
CA VAL A 144 0.48 6.69 -16.00
C VAL A 144 1.64 6.15 -15.17
N TYR A 145 2.13 6.99 -14.27
CA TYR A 145 3.17 6.61 -13.32
C TYR A 145 2.58 6.12 -12.01
N TRP A 146 3.27 5.16 -11.40
CA TRP A 146 2.91 4.54 -10.14
C TRP A 146 3.98 4.82 -9.10
N ARG A 147 3.55 5.05 -7.87
CA ARG A 147 4.42 5.25 -6.70
C ARG A 147 3.88 4.48 -5.51
N ILE A 148 4.73 4.31 -4.51
CA ILE A 148 4.34 3.66 -3.27
C ILE A 148 3.55 4.60 -2.37
N ASN A 149 2.48 4.07 -1.79
CA ASN A 149 1.68 4.74 -0.78
C ASN A 149 2.25 4.49 0.62
N LEU A 150 3.20 5.33 1.03
CA LEU A 150 3.83 5.25 2.35
C LEU A 150 2.83 5.35 3.51
N ASP A 151 1.73 6.08 3.31
CA ASP A 151 0.72 6.25 4.35
C ASP A 151 0.06 4.93 4.73
N ARG A 152 -0.22 4.09 3.72
CA ARG A 152 -0.77 2.75 3.91
C ARG A 152 0.19 1.83 4.69
N PHE A 153 1.50 1.97 4.46
CA PHE A 153 2.49 1.22 5.21
C PHE A 153 2.53 1.63 6.69
N HIS A 154 2.50 2.93 6.97
CA HIS A 154 2.46 3.43 8.34
C HIS A 154 1.20 3.01 9.08
N GLN A 155 0.06 3.02 8.39
CA GLN A 155 -1.21 2.52 8.91
C GLN A 155 -1.09 1.03 9.31
N GLU A 156 -0.50 0.19 8.46
CA GLU A 156 -0.30 -1.22 8.76
C GLU A 156 0.67 -1.44 9.93
N PHE A 157 1.73 -0.65 10.05
CA PHE A 157 2.63 -0.73 11.21
C PHE A 157 1.95 -0.29 12.51
N ARG A 158 1.14 0.77 12.47
CA ARG A 158 0.33 1.18 13.61
C ARG A 158 -0.60 0.05 14.05
N ASP A 159 -1.27 -0.60 13.11
CA ASP A 159 -2.18 -1.71 13.41
C ASP A 159 -1.45 -2.88 14.06
N GLN A 160 -0.29 -3.25 13.55
CA GLN A 160 0.54 -4.31 14.14
C GLN A 160 0.96 -3.98 15.57
N ILE A 161 1.34 -2.73 15.83
CA ILE A 161 1.70 -2.29 17.19
C ILE A 161 0.47 -2.34 18.10
N MET A 162 -0.71 -1.90 17.63
CA MET A 162 -1.94 -1.91 18.41
C MET A 162 -2.40 -3.35 18.73
N VAL A 163 -2.41 -4.23 17.73
CA VAL A 163 -2.78 -5.65 17.90
C VAL A 163 -1.80 -6.34 18.85
N SER A 164 -0.49 -6.24 18.60
CA SER A 164 0.53 -6.87 19.47
C SER A 164 0.56 -6.30 20.89
N ALA A 165 0.14 -5.04 21.09
CA ALA A 165 -0.03 -4.49 22.43
C ALA A 165 -1.24 -5.12 23.15
N MET A 166 -2.35 -5.34 22.45
CA MET A 166 -3.53 -5.99 23.02
C MET A 166 -3.28 -7.47 23.32
N GLU A 167 -2.60 -8.17 22.41
CA GLU A 167 -2.18 -9.57 22.61
C GLU A 167 -1.33 -9.76 23.88
N ARG A 168 -0.39 -8.84 24.12
CA ARG A 168 0.48 -8.87 25.30
C ARG A 168 -0.21 -8.43 26.60
N ARG A 169 -1.21 -7.55 26.51
CA ARG A 169 -1.89 -7.00 27.69
C ARG A 169 -3.03 -7.88 28.19
N ILE A 170 -3.76 -8.53 27.28
CA ILE A 170 -4.96 -9.30 27.59
C ILE A 170 -4.73 -10.76 27.16
N ASP A 171 -4.91 -11.04 25.87
CA ASP A 171 -4.74 -12.36 25.26
C ASP A 171 -4.79 -12.27 23.72
N ALA A 172 -4.56 -13.40 23.05
CA ALA A 172 -4.61 -13.50 21.59
C ALA A 172 -5.99 -13.16 21.00
N ASP A 173 -7.07 -13.53 21.70
CA ASP A 173 -8.45 -13.28 21.26
C ASP A 173 -8.77 -11.76 21.27
N ALA A 174 -8.27 -11.00 22.24
CA ALA A 174 -8.37 -9.54 22.28
C ALA A 174 -7.54 -8.86 21.18
N GLY A 175 -6.40 -9.44 20.82
CA GLY A 175 -5.62 -9.02 19.65
C GLY A 175 -6.42 -9.11 18.36
N GLU A 176 -7.07 -10.26 18.14
CA GLU A 176 -7.93 -10.47 16.98
C GLU A 176 -9.15 -9.55 16.98
N LEU A 177 -9.75 -9.31 18.15
CA LEU A 177 -10.85 -8.33 18.30
C LEU A 177 -10.41 -6.93 17.91
N MET A 178 -9.23 -6.49 18.35
CA MET A 178 -8.66 -5.20 17.98
C MET A 178 -8.43 -5.11 16.47
N ARG A 179 -7.93 -6.19 15.85
CA ARG A 179 -7.75 -6.26 14.38
C ARG A 179 -9.07 -6.08 13.63
N LEU A 180 -10.14 -6.73 14.08
CA LEU A 180 -11.48 -6.60 13.49
C LEU A 180 -12.05 -5.19 13.70
N LEU A 181 -11.86 -4.60 14.88
CA LEU A 181 -12.27 -3.24 15.18
C LEU A 181 -11.62 -2.23 14.23
N LEU A 182 -10.30 -2.34 14.02
CA LEU A 182 -9.55 -1.49 13.10
C LEU A 182 -10.06 -1.61 11.65
N GLN A 183 -10.39 -2.82 11.20
CA GLN A 183 -11.00 -3.03 9.89
C GLN A 183 -12.35 -2.32 9.74
N GLN A 184 -13.20 -2.36 10.76
CA GLN A 184 -14.48 -1.63 10.75
C GLN A 184 -14.28 -0.12 10.78
N MET A 185 -13.23 0.36 11.46
CA MET A 185 -12.90 1.78 11.50
C MET A 185 -12.56 2.34 10.11
N TYR A 186 -11.86 1.58 9.26
CA TYR A 186 -11.48 2.02 7.92
C TYR A 186 -12.63 2.22 6.94
N LEU A 187 -13.80 1.63 7.23
CA LEU A 187 -15.01 1.88 6.45
C LEU A 187 -15.68 3.21 6.80
N ARG A 188 -15.32 3.80 7.95
CA ARG A 188 -16.09 4.87 8.58
C ARG A 188 -15.27 6.12 8.85
N THR A 189 -13.95 6.00 9.00
CA THR A 189 -13.09 7.08 9.49
C THR A 189 -11.80 7.17 8.67
N GLU A 190 -11.32 8.40 8.49
CA GLU A 190 -9.98 8.65 7.97
C GLU A 190 -8.90 8.01 8.85
N PRO A 191 -7.83 7.42 8.26
CA PRO A 191 -6.82 6.65 8.99
C PRO A 191 -6.15 7.40 10.15
N TRP A 192 -5.95 8.71 10.00
CA TRP A 192 -5.23 9.57 10.96
C TRP A 192 -6.14 10.47 11.80
N ALA A 193 -7.45 10.23 11.77
CA ALA A 193 -8.36 10.94 12.66
C ALA A 193 -8.01 10.65 14.12
N ALA A 194 -8.05 11.67 14.97
CA ALA A 194 -7.73 11.55 16.39
C ALA A 194 -8.73 10.66 17.14
N ILE A 195 -9.99 10.64 16.69
CA ILE A 195 -11.08 9.84 17.26
C ILE A 195 -11.76 9.11 16.11
N SER A 196 -12.02 7.82 16.29
CA SER A 196 -12.75 7.02 15.31
C SER A 196 -14.26 7.17 15.46
N ASN A 197 -14.97 7.00 14.35
CA ASN A 197 -16.42 6.90 14.40
C ASN A 197 -16.84 5.62 15.15
N PRO A 198 -17.90 5.69 15.98
CA PRO A 198 -18.32 4.57 16.78
C PRO A 198 -18.73 3.39 15.91
N VAL A 199 -18.27 2.19 16.26
CA VAL A 199 -18.63 0.94 15.59
C VAL A 199 -19.84 0.32 16.31
N PRO A 200 -20.97 0.08 15.61
CA PRO A 200 -22.13 -0.58 16.19
C PRO A 200 -21.80 -1.99 16.71
N TYR A 201 -22.25 -2.31 17.92
CA TYR A 201 -22.04 -3.62 18.55
C TYR A 201 -22.61 -4.78 17.71
N THR A 202 -23.77 -4.58 17.08
CA THR A 202 -24.44 -5.59 16.26
C THR A 202 -23.60 -5.97 15.04
N GLU A 203 -23.04 -4.98 14.35
CA GLU A 203 -22.16 -5.19 13.19
C GLU A 203 -20.87 -5.90 13.60
N LEU A 204 -20.25 -5.48 14.70
CA LEU A 204 -19.05 -6.15 15.22
C LEU A 204 -19.32 -7.62 15.53
N LYS A 205 -20.46 -7.93 16.15
CA LYS A 205 -20.87 -9.31 16.45
C LYS A 205 -21.11 -10.13 15.18
N GLU A 206 -21.68 -9.54 14.13
CA GLU A 206 -21.86 -10.21 12.84
C GLU A 206 -20.53 -10.49 12.13
N VAL A 207 -19.60 -9.54 12.16
CA VAL A 207 -18.25 -9.70 11.58
C VAL A 207 -17.49 -10.82 12.30
N ILE A 208 -17.51 -10.85 13.63
CA ILE A 208 -16.89 -11.92 14.42
C ILE A 208 -17.53 -13.28 14.12
N ARG A 209 -18.85 -13.34 13.92
CA ARG A 209 -19.52 -14.60 13.54
C ARG A 209 -19.13 -15.09 12.15
N LYS A 210 -18.82 -14.17 11.22
CA LYS A 210 -18.36 -14.50 9.87
C LYS A 210 -16.89 -14.94 9.85
N GLN A 211 -16.04 -14.30 10.66
CA GLN A 211 -14.66 -14.73 10.88
C GLN A 211 -14.62 -15.84 11.95
N SER A 212 -14.81 -17.09 11.52
CA SER A 212 -14.87 -18.31 12.35
C SER A 212 -13.58 -18.67 13.13
N SER A 213 -12.64 -17.74 13.27
CA SER A 213 -11.31 -18.00 13.83
C SER A 213 -11.34 -18.25 15.34
N HIS A 214 -12.28 -17.64 16.10
CA HIS A 214 -12.32 -17.74 17.56
C HIS A 214 -13.77 -17.81 18.09
N PRO A 215 -14.35 -19.01 18.30
CA PRO A 215 -15.74 -19.15 18.76
C PRO A 215 -15.96 -18.58 20.17
N GLN A 216 -14.95 -18.63 21.04
CA GLN A 216 -15.00 -18.01 22.38
C GLN A 216 -15.12 -16.49 22.34
N LEU A 217 -14.54 -15.83 21.33
CA LEU A 217 -14.61 -14.37 21.19
C LEU A 217 -16.05 -13.89 21.01
N GLY A 218 -16.87 -14.65 20.27
CA GLY A 218 -18.28 -14.32 20.06
C GLY A 218 -19.15 -14.44 21.33
N VAL A 219 -18.77 -15.31 22.27
CA VAL A 219 -19.50 -15.54 23.53
C VAL A 219 -19.14 -14.45 24.55
N TYR A 220 -17.86 -14.11 24.66
CA TYR A 220 -17.35 -13.18 25.69
C TYR A 220 -17.09 -11.76 25.16
N LEU A 221 -17.62 -11.41 23.99
CA LEU A 221 -17.40 -10.10 23.34
C LEU A 221 -17.64 -8.91 24.27
N ASP A 222 -18.76 -8.90 25.01
CA ASP A 222 -19.10 -7.82 25.95
C ASP A 222 -18.07 -7.69 27.08
N GLN A 223 -17.51 -8.82 27.55
CA GLN A 223 -16.48 -8.82 28.58
C GLN A 223 -15.16 -8.26 28.02
N TYR A 224 -14.77 -8.69 26.81
CA TYR A 224 -13.58 -8.16 26.15
C TYR A 224 -13.67 -6.65 25.91
N LEU A 225 -14.82 -6.15 25.43
CA LEU A 225 -15.02 -4.71 25.24
C LEU A 225 -14.92 -3.92 26.55
N LYS A 226 -15.47 -4.47 27.65
CA LYS A 226 -15.36 -3.86 28.99
C LYS A 226 -13.93 -3.82 29.50
N VAL A 227 -13.13 -4.85 29.24
CA VAL A 227 -11.73 -4.92 29.67
C VAL A 227 -10.85 -3.98 28.83
N MET A 228 -11.08 -3.90 27.51
CA MET A 228 -10.33 -3.02 26.63
C MET A 228 -10.67 -1.53 26.82
N GLY A 229 -11.90 -1.22 27.23
CA GLY A 229 -12.35 0.15 27.47
C GLY A 229 -11.95 0.75 28.82
N ARG A 230 -11.25 0.00 29.68
CA ARG A 230 -10.71 0.47 30.97
C ARG A 230 -9.26 0.90 30.82
#